data_AF-A0A526ZKV4-F1
#
_entry.id   AF-A0A526ZKV4-F1
#
_cell.length_a   1.000
_cell.length_b   1.000
_cell.length_c   1.000
_cell.angle_alpha   90.00
_cell.angle_beta   90.00
_cell.angle_gamma   90.00
#
_symmetry.space_group_name_H-M   'P 1'
#
loop_
_entity.id
_entity.type
_entity.pdbx_description
1 polymer ?
#
loop_
_entity_poly.entity_id
_entity_poly.type
_entity_poly.pdbx_seq_one_letter_code
_entity_poly.pdbx_strand_id
1 'polypeptide(L)'
;AAREALEKHGHPTRVVSVPCFELFDKQSADYRNKTIGNAPIKIAIEAGIRQGWDHFIGTDGIFIGMTGFGASGTIEQLYPHFGITAEATVKAAEARLHGE
;
A
#
# COMPACT_ATOMS: atom_id res chain seq x y z
N ALA A 1 -2.94 -3.92 11.47
CA ALA A 1 -2.36 -5.26 11.31
C ALA A 1 -0.94 -5.18 10.71
N ALA A 2 -0.76 -4.94 9.40
CA ALA A 2 0.58 -4.96 8.77
C ALA A 2 1.60 -4.01 9.44
N ARG A 3 1.21 -2.76 9.73
CA ARG A 3 2.06 -1.82 10.49
C ARG A 3 2.58 -2.44 11.79
N GLU A 4 1.69 -3.04 12.57
CA GLU A 4 2.06 -3.60 13.88
C GLU A 4 3.04 -4.76 13.74
N ALA A 5 2.85 -5.63 12.74
CA ALA A 5 3.79 -6.72 12.45
C ALA A 5 5.17 -6.18 12.01
N LEU A 6 5.20 -5.22 11.09
CA LEU A 6 6.46 -4.59 10.64
C LEU A 6 7.20 -3.88 11.78
N GLU A 7 6.48 -3.14 12.64
CA GLU A 7 7.06 -2.51 13.82
C GLU A 7 7.65 -3.56 14.80
N LYS A 8 6.96 -4.69 15.00
CA LYS A 8 7.50 -5.81 15.80
C LYS A 8 8.76 -6.43 15.19
N HIS A 9 8.89 -6.40 13.86
CA HIS A 9 10.06 -6.88 13.14
C HIS A 9 11.18 -5.81 13.07
N GLY A 10 11.00 -4.64 13.69
CA GLY A 10 12.00 -3.58 13.71
C GLY A 10 11.99 -2.69 12.47
N HIS A 11 10.87 -2.63 11.75
CA HIS A 11 10.68 -1.79 10.56
C HIS A 11 9.68 -0.66 10.85
N PRO A 12 10.16 0.56 11.18
CA PRO A 12 9.29 1.71 11.40
C PRO A 12 8.38 1.97 10.21
N THR A 13 7.08 2.01 10.44
CA THR A 13 6.06 2.00 9.39
C THR A 13 5.03 3.09 9.60
N ARG A 14 4.89 3.96 8.60
CA ARG A 14 3.85 4.99 8.56
C ARG A 14 2.66 4.49 7.75
N VAL A 15 1.45 4.70 8.27
CA VAL A 15 0.21 4.53 7.51
C VAL A 15 -0.27 5.91 7.09
N VAL A 16 -0.45 6.10 5.78
CA VAL A 16 -1.00 7.33 5.19
C VAL A 16 -2.35 6.99 4.59
N SER A 17 -3.42 7.61 5.10
CA SER A 17 -4.75 7.48 4.52
C SER A 17 -4.95 8.57 3.45
N VAL A 18 -5.33 8.17 2.23
CA VAL A 18 -5.59 9.08 1.10
C VAL A 18 -7.05 8.92 0.66
N PRO A 19 -8.02 9.50 1.38
CA PRO A 19 -9.44 9.27 1.11
C PRO A 19 -9.96 9.94 -0.17
N CYS A 20 -9.23 10.92 -0.72
CA CYS A 20 -9.58 11.59 -1.97
C CYS A 20 -8.29 12.12 -2.62
N PHE A 21 -7.98 11.61 -3.82
CA PHE A 21 -6.77 11.98 -4.55
C PHE A 21 -6.83 13.45 -4.97
N GLU A 22 -7.97 13.90 -5.48
CA GLU A 22 -8.16 15.25 -6.00
C GLU A 22 -8.02 16.32 -4.91
N LEU A 23 -8.52 16.05 -3.70
CA LEU A 23 -8.36 16.96 -2.57
C LEU A 23 -6.94 16.94 -2.02
N PHE A 24 -6.28 15.78 -2.04
CA PHE A 24 -4.88 15.67 -1.65
C PHE A 24 -3.96 16.42 -2.63
N ASP A 25 -4.23 16.36 -3.92
CA ASP A 25 -3.45 17.03 -4.97
C ASP A 25 -3.56 18.55 -4.95
N LYS A 26 -4.68 19.08 -4.43
CA LYS A 26 -4.86 20.51 -4.20
C LYS A 26 -4.03 21.05 -3.03
N GLN A 27 -3.45 20.17 -2.21
CA GLN A 27 -2.62 20.60 -1.08
C GLN A 27 -1.24 21.09 -1.54
N SER A 28 -0.61 21.91 -0.71
CA SER A 28 0.75 22.41 -1.00
C SER A 28 1.75 21.27 -1.15
N ALA A 29 2.81 21.50 -1.94
CA ALA A 29 3.89 20.52 -2.11
C ALA A 29 4.49 20.11 -0.76
N ASP A 30 4.69 21.07 0.15
CA ASP A 30 5.20 20.80 1.50
C ASP A 30 4.29 19.89 2.31
N TYR A 31 2.97 20.10 2.25
CA TYR A 31 2.00 19.24 2.94
C TYR A 31 2.03 17.81 2.37
N ARG A 32 2.03 17.69 1.03
CA ARG A 32 2.06 16.38 0.37
C ARG A 32 3.34 15.63 0.69
N ASN A 33 4.50 16.29 0.59
CA ASN A 33 5.81 15.73 0.90
C ASN A 33 5.93 15.32 2.37
N LYS A 34 5.44 16.14 3.30
CA LYS A 34 5.45 15.82 4.73
C LYS A 34 4.55 14.62 5.05
N THR A 35 3.39 14.54 4.40
CA THR A 35 2.39 13.48 4.65
C THR A 35 2.85 12.14 4.09
N ILE A 36 3.19 12.08 2.78
CA ILE A 36 3.71 10.87 2.13
C ILE A 36 5.05 10.47 2.74
N GLY A 37 5.92 11.44 3.00
CA GLY A 37 7.27 11.21 3.50
C GLY A 37 8.22 10.68 2.42
N ASN A 38 9.42 10.30 2.87
CA ASN A 38 10.55 9.89 2.05
C ASN A 38 10.97 8.43 2.33
N ALA A 39 10.04 7.60 2.81
CA ALA A 39 10.33 6.19 3.03
C ALA A 39 10.81 5.54 1.71
N PRO A 40 11.88 4.73 1.74
CA PRO A 40 12.45 4.12 0.54
C PRO A 40 11.53 3.05 -0.06
N ILE A 41 10.61 2.51 0.75
CA ILE A 41 9.62 1.52 0.32
C ILE A 41 8.24 2.12 0.57
N LYS A 42 7.43 2.18 -0.48
CA LYS A 42 6.06 2.64 -0.44
C LYS A 42 5.15 1.55 -0.98
N ILE A 43 4.09 1.27 -0.22
CA ILE A 43 3.10 0.25 -0.55
C ILE A 43 1.73 0.91 -0.56
N ALA A 44 1.04 0.86 -1.70
CA ALA A 44 -0.37 1.23 -1.78
C ALA A 44 -1.24 -0.02 -1.63
N ILE A 45 -2.34 0.11 -0.90
CA ILE A 45 -3.25 -0.99 -0.61
C ILE A 45 -4.68 -0.52 -0.89
N GLU A 46 -5.32 -1.12 -1.90
CA GLU A 46 -6.70 -0.81 -2.26
C GLU A 46 -7.36 -2.01 -2.94
N ALA A 47 -8.62 -2.30 -2.61
CA ALA A 47 -9.44 -3.29 -3.31
C ALA A 47 -9.93 -2.75 -4.68
N GLY A 48 -8.97 -2.42 -5.53
CA GLY A 48 -9.14 -1.82 -6.85
C GLY A 48 -7.87 -2.03 -7.69
N ILE A 49 -7.78 -1.37 -8.84
CA ILE A 49 -6.60 -1.46 -9.71
C ILE A 49 -5.52 -0.45 -9.33
N ARG A 50 -4.27 -0.70 -9.75
CA ARG A 50 -3.11 0.17 -9.48
C ARG A 50 -3.24 1.60 -10.03
N GLN A 51 -4.11 1.83 -11.01
CA GLN A 51 -4.19 3.10 -11.73
C GLN A 51 -4.35 4.29 -10.78
N GLY A 52 -3.45 5.27 -10.90
CA GLY A 52 -3.41 6.47 -10.05
C GLY A 52 -2.48 6.35 -8.84
N TRP A 53 -2.24 5.16 -8.30
CA TRP A 53 -1.41 4.98 -7.11
C TRP A 53 0.07 5.33 -7.33
N ASP A 54 0.57 5.16 -8.55
CA ASP A 54 1.95 5.52 -8.93
C ASP A 54 2.29 6.99 -8.64
N HIS A 55 1.29 7.87 -8.56
CA HIS A 55 1.47 9.26 -8.13
C HIS A 55 2.04 9.36 -6.70
N PHE A 56 1.70 8.42 -5.82
CA PHE A 56 2.09 8.41 -4.41
C PHE A 56 3.28 7.49 -4.13
N ILE A 57 3.24 6.29 -4.71
CA ILE A 57 4.21 5.22 -4.42
C ILE A 57 5.37 5.16 -5.39
N GLY A 58 5.32 5.90 -6.50
CA GLY A 58 6.30 5.80 -7.59
C GLY A 58 6.09 4.58 -8.47
N THR A 59 6.77 4.53 -9.61
CA THR A 59 6.70 3.38 -10.54
C THR A 59 7.36 2.12 -9.96
N ASP A 60 8.31 2.29 -9.06
CA ASP A 60 9.01 1.25 -8.30
C ASP A 60 8.30 0.81 -7.01
N GLY A 61 7.19 1.49 -6.67
CA GLY A 61 6.34 1.17 -5.53
C GLY A 61 5.64 -0.19 -5.65
N ILE A 62 5.22 -0.72 -4.49
CA ILE A 62 4.47 -1.97 -4.39
C ILE A 62 2.97 -1.64 -4.35
N PHE A 63 2.17 -2.40 -5.08
CA PHE A 63 0.71 -2.28 -5.04
C PHE A 63 0.09 -3.60 -4.58
N ILE A 64 -0.74 -3.53 -3.55
CA ILE A 64 -1.56 -4.65 -3.05
C ILE A 64 -3.01 -4.33 -3.39
N GLY A 65 -3.56 -5.08 -4.35
CA GLY A 65 -4.90 -4.85 -4.86
C GLY A 65 -5.22 -5.81 -5.98
N MET A 66 -6.11 -5.40 -6.87
CA MET A 66 -6.67 -6.24 -7.92
C MET A 66 -5.97 -5.99 -9.27
N THR A 67 -5.73 -7.05 -10.05
CA THR A 67 -5.18 -6.99 -11.42
C THR A 67 -6.20 -7.40 -12.49
N GLY A 68 -7.42 -7.74 -12.08
CA GLY A 68 -8.49 -8.17 -12.97
C GLY A 68 -9.86 -7.88 -12.36
N PHE A 69 -10.89 -8.56 -12.87
CA PHE A 69 -12.24 -8.51 -12.31
C PHE A 69 -12.30 -9.16 -10.91
N GLY A 70 -13.52 -9.31 -10.39
CA GLY A 70 -13.79 -10.09 -9.19
C GLY A 70 -13.88 -11.59 -9.42
N ALA A 71 -14.22 -12.29 -8.35
CA ALA A 71 -14.62 -13.70 -8.36
C ALA A 71 -15.87 -13.88 -7.47
N SER A 72 -16.61 -14.96 -7.68
CA SER A 72 -17.76 -15.30 -6.82
C SER A 72 -17.25 -15.96 -5.53
N GLY A 73 -17.54 -15.37 -4.38
CA GLY A 73 -17.10 -15.88 -3.08
C GLY A 73 -17.44 -14.90 -1.95
N THR A 74 -17.25 -15.33 -0.71
CA THR A 74 -17.41 -14.46 0.46
C THR A 74 -16.18 -13.56 0.63
N ILE A 75 -16.30 -12.48 1.41
CA ILE A 75 -15.18 -11.55 1.62
C ILE A 75 -13.97 -12.24 2.25
N GLU A 76 -14.20 -13.22 3.13
CA GLU A 76 -13.17 -14.03 3.79
C GLU A 76 -12.39 -14.89 2.79
N GLN A 77 -13.00 -15.26 1.67
CA GLN A 77 -12.36 -15.99 0.59
C GLN A 77 -11.68 -15.04 -0.41
N LEU A 78 -12.33 -13.92 -0.72
CA LEU A 78 -11.87 -13.01 -1.78
C LEU A 78 -10.64 -12.19 -1.36
N TYR A 79 -10.56 -11.70 -0.12
CA TYR A 79 -9.39 -10.90 0.32
C TYR A 79 -8.08 -11.71 0.24
N PRO A 80 -8.01 -12.95 0.76
CA PRO A 80 -6.85 -13.82 0.54
C PRO A 80 -6.60 -14.17 -0.92
N HIS A 81 -7.66 -14.43 -1.70
CA HIS A 81 -7.54 -14.73 -3.13
C HIS A 81 -6.85 -13.59 -3.92
N PHE A 82 -7.19 -12.33 -3.62
CA PHE A 82 -6.56 -11.16 -4.22
C PHE A 82 -5.29 -10.70 -3.49
N GLY A 83 -4.85 -11.41 -2.44
CA GLY A 83 -3.67 -11.02 -1.67
C GLY A 83 -3.82 -9.72 -0.88
N ILE A 84 -5.05 -9.25 -0.65
CA ILE A 84 -5.34 -8.04 0.13
C ILE A 84 -5.36 -8.42 1.61
N THR A 85 -4.20 -8.78 2.15
CA THR A 85 -4.07 -9.17 3.56
C THR A 85 -2.88 -8.50 4.23
N ALA A 86 -2.87 -8.53 5.57
CA ALA A 86 -1.76 -7.99 6.34
C ALA A 86 -0.48 -8.78 6.08
N GLU A 87 -0.59 -10.10 5.98
CA GLU A 87 0.51 -11.03 5.75
C GLU A 87 1.15 -10.80 4.38
N ALA A 88 0.33 -10.63 3.34
CA ALA A 88 0.82 -10.32 2.00
C ALA A 88 1.56 -8.96 1.96
N THR A 89 1.05 -7.96 2.70
CA THR A 89 1.70 -6.65 2.82
C THR A 89 3.06 -6.75 3.51
N VAL A 90 3.13 -7.46 4.64
CA VAL A 90 4.38 -7.69 5.39
C VAL A 90 5.39 -8.42 4.52
N LYS A 91 4.98 -9.52 3.89
CA LYS A 91 5.82 -10.31 2.99
C LYS A 91 6.39 -9.46 1.85
N ALA A 92 5.57 -8.61 1.22
CA ALA A 92 6.02 -7.75 0.14
C ALA A 92 7.01 -6.67 0.61
N ALA A 93 6.80 -6.10 1.80
CA ALA A 93 7.72 -5.16 2.41
C ALA A 93 9.08 -5.81 2.73
N GLU A 94 9.07 -6.98 3.36
CA GLU A 94 10.27 -7.70 3.76
C GLU A 94 11.08 -8.20 2.56
N ALA A 95 10.43 -8.75 1.53
CA ALA A 95 11.11 -9.14 0.29
C ALA A 95 11.90 -7.95 -0.29
N ARG A 96 11.29 -6.76 -0.32
CA ARG A 96 11.96 -5.54 -0.78
C ARG A 96 13.07 -5.07 0.15
N LEU A 97 12.90 -5.20 1.47
CA LEU A 97 13.93 -4.84 2.46
C LEU A 97 15.16 -5.75 2.40
N HIS A 98 14.96 -7.03 2.06
CA HIS A 98 16.01 -8.04 2.01
C HIS A 98 16.61 -8.25 0.60
N GLY A 99 16.04 -7.61 -0.43
CA GLY A 99 16.54 -7.68 -1.80
C GLY A 99 16.19 -8.98 -2.53
N GLU A 100 15.09 -9.61 -2.15
CA GLU A 100 14.54 -10.83 -2.78
C GLU A 100 13.61 -10.51 -3.96
#